data_AF-A0A7W1J9S2-F1
#
_entry.id   AF-A0A7W1J9S2-F1
#
_cell.length_a   1.000
_cell.length_b   1.000
_cell.length_c   1.000
_cell.angle_alpha   90.00
_cell.angle_beta   90.00
_cell.angle_gamma   90.00
#
_symmetry.space_group_name_H-M   'P 1'
#
loop_
_entity.id
_entity.type
_entity.pdbx_description
1 polymer ?
#
loop_
_entity_poly.entity_id
_entity_poly.type
_entity_poly.pdbx_seq_one_letter_code
_entity_poly.pdbx_strand_id
1 'polypeptide(L)'
;RVLVTTLIDRDLYSRDDIFDLYGRRWGIENAFRDLKIRYACEDFHGTSPQFIEQEIVALMLLMLIESLVEETALETLPPAERGGGDDRRPKRCNRAALGDRIPTLIAIGLRERVPRHLAEAFRRGIAACAADRAPVRRPRSYPRICRSQYGRWRIQRRHREPFWRDAA
;
A
#
# COMPACT_ATOMS: atom_id res chain seq x y z
N ARG A 1 -20.12 -7.22 -10.41
CA ARG A 1 -19.27 -7.18 -9.19
C ARG A 1 -20.23 -7.21 -8.00
N VAL A 2 -19.94 -7.99 -6.96
CA VAL A 2 -20.78 -8.14 -5.77
C VAL A 2 -19.92 -7.85 -4.56
N LEU A 3 -20.41 -7.03 -3.63
CA LEU A 3 -19.80 -6.72 -2.33
C LEU A 3 -20.88 -6.86 -1.26
N VAL A 4 -20.50 -7.40 -0.10
CA VAL A 4 -21.35 -7.42 1.10
C VAL A 4 -20.77 -6.39 2.05
N THR A 5 -21.62 -5.49 2.54
CA THR A 5 -21.20 -4.35 3.36
C THR A 5 -22.26 -4.01 4.39
N THR A 6 -21.83 -3.43 5.51
CA THR A 6 -22.69 -2.85 6.54
C THR A 6 -23.07 -1.40 6.23
N LEU A 7 -22.48 -0.79 5.20
CA LEU A 7 -22.81 0.54 4.71
C LEU A 7 -24.11 0.47 3.88
N ILE A 8 -25.26 0.56 4.57
CA ILE A 8 -26.59 0.33 3.99
C ILE A 8 -27.31 1.59 3.52
N ASP A 9 -26.92 2.77 4.01
CA ASP A 9 -27.51 4.05 3.63
C ASP A 9 -27.08 4.41 2.20
N ARG A 10 -28.04 4.39 1.28
CA ARG A 10 -27.80 4.61 -0.15
C ARG A 10 -27.73 6.09 -0.53
N ASP A 11 -28.26 6.96 0.31
CA ASP A 11 -28.21 8.40 0.09
C ASP A 11 -26.85 8.94 0.51
N LEU A 12 -26.25 8.35 1.54
CA LEU A 12 -24.89 8.67 2.00
C LEU A 12 -23.78 7.92 1.22
N TYR A 13 -24.00 6.66 0.85
CA TYR A 13 -22.96 5.82 0.24
C TYR A 13 -23.40 5.32 -1.12
N SER A 14 -22.91 5.98 -2.17
CA SER A 14 -23.18 5.51 -3.52
C SER A 14 -22.51 4.16 -3.77
N ARG A 15 -23.06 3.41 -4.73
CA ARG A 15 -22.49 2.13 -5.16
C ARG A 15 -21.02 2.28 -5.59
N ASP A 16 -20.70 3.36 -6.29
CA ASP A 16 -19.35 3.58 -6.84
C ASP A 16 -18.36 3.93 -5.73
N ASP A 17 -18.77 4.69 -4.72
CA ASP A 17 -17.94 4.99 -3.54
C ASP A 17 -17.56 3.72 -2.79
N ILE A 18 -18.51 2.79 -2.61
CA ILE A 18 -18.26 1.51 -1.94
C ILE A 18 -17.27 0.67 -2.75
N PHE A 19 -17.39 0.64 -4.08
CA PHE A 19 -16.43 -0.06 -4.93
C PHE A 19 -15.05 0.58 -4.92
N ASP A 20 -14.98 1.91 -4.85
CA ASP A 20 -13.72 2.64 -4.77
C ASP A 20 -13.03 2.43 -3.43
N LEU A 21 -13.79 2.47 -2.34
CA LEU A 21 -13.33 2.11 -1.00
C LEU A 21 -12.77 0.67 -0.99
N TYR A 22 -13.51 -0.31 -1.53
CA TYR A 22 -13.02 -1.68 -1.63
C TYR A 22 -11.76 -1.79 -2.50
N GLY A 23 -11.64 -0.94 -3.52
CA GLY A 23 -10.43 -0.83 -4.34
C GLY A 23 -9.18 -0.49 -3.54
N ARG A 24 -9.32 0.31 -2.47
CA ARG A 24 -8.21 0.68 -1.56
C ARG A 24 -7.59 -0.51 -0.84
N ARG A 25 -8.33 -1.63 -0.69
CA ARG A 25 -7.80 -2.89 -0.10
C ARG A 25 -6.51 -3.34 -0.77
N TRP A 26 -6.31 -3.06 -2.06
CA TRP A 26 -5.10 -3.45 -2.79
C TRP A 26 -3.81 -2.90 -2.16
N GLY A 27 -3.90 -1.83 -1.36
CA GLY A 27 -2.78 -1.31 -0.58
C GLY A 27 -2.07 -2.38 0.26
N ILE A 28 -2.82 -3.29 0.89
CA ILE A 28 -2.24 -4.36 1.72
C ILE A 28 -1.44 -5.37 0.90
N GLU A 29 -1.85 -5.66 -0.35
CA GLU A 29 -1.13 -6.58 -1.22
C GLU A 29 0.20 -5.99 -1.69
N ASN A 30 0.25 -4.66 -1.89
CA ASN A 30 1.51 -3.99 -2.15
C ASN A 30 2.43 -4.03 -0.91
N ALA A 31 1.89 -3.83 0.30
CA ALA A 31 2.66 -3.96 1.53
C ALA A 31 3.23 -5.38 1.71
N PHE A 32 2.43 -6.42 1.47
CA PHE A 32 2.92 -7.81 1.49
C PHE A 32 3.96 -8.09 0.40
N ARG A 33 3.84 -7.48 -0.78
CA ARG A 33 4.87 -7.57 -1.81
C ARG A 33 6.17 -6.94 -1.33
N ASP A 34 6.12 -5.75 -0.73
CA ASP A 34 7.32 -5.09 -0.22
C ASP A 34 7.97 -5.94 0.88
N LEU A 35 7.17 -6.49 1.81
CA LEU A 35 7.65 -7.37 2.85
C LEU A 35 8.36 -8.63 2.29
N LYS A 36 7.71 -9.34 1.36
CA LYS A 36 8.27 -10.58 0.78
C LYS A 36 9.41 -10.35 -0.19
N ILE A 37 9.26 -9.40 -1.11
CA ILE A 37 10.17 -9.24 -2.25
C ILE A 37 11.29 -8.24 -1.95
N ARG A 38 10.97 -7.11 -1.31
CA ARG A 38 11.96 -6.08 -1.07
C ARG A 38 12.76 -6.35 0.20
N TYR A 39 12.11 -6.82 1.25
CA TYR A 39 12.79 -7.16 2.52
C TYR A 39 13.14 -8.63 2.65
N ALA A 40 12.82 -9.46 1.64
CA ALA A 40 13.11 -10.88 1.66
C ALA A 40 12.67 -11.55 2.98
N CYS A 41 11.47 -11.23 3.48
CA CYS A 41 11.01 -11.67 4.80
C CYS A 41 10.87 -13.20 4.96
N GLU A 42 11.18 -13.98 3.92
CA GLU A 42 11.15 -15.44 3.93
C GLU A 42 12.55 -16.01 4.22
N ASP A 43 13.61 -15.18 4.16
CA ASP A 43 15.00 -15.53 4.45
C ASP A 43 15.34 -15.23 5.93
N PHE A 44 14.74 -16.00 6.85
CA PHE A 44 14.90 -15.81 8.29
C PHE A 44 16.29 -16.18 8.80
N HIS A 45 16.78 -15.41 9.77
CA HIS A 45 18.04 -15.71 10.48
C HIS A 45 17.77 -16.53 11.75
N GLY A 46 16.65 -16.28 12.40
CA GLY A 46 16.17 -16.95 13.59
C GLY A 46 15.78 -18.39 13.31
N THR A 47 16.20 -19.28 14.20
CA THR A 47 15.91 -20.72 14.11
C THR A 47 14.75 -21.16 15.01
N SER A 48 14.24 -20.27 15.87
CA SER A 48 13.05 -20.51 16.70
C SER A 48 11.84 -19.73 16.18
N PRO A 49 10.60 -20.24 16.40
CA PRO A 49 9.39 -19.52 16.02
C PRO A 49 9.31 -18.11 16.61
N GLN A 50 9.80 -17.91 17.84
CA GLN A 50 9.78 -16.62 18.51
C GLN A 50 10.71 -15.61 17.83
N PHE A 51 11.92 -16.03 17.43
CA PHE A 51 12.84 -15.14 16.70
C PHE A 51 12.32 -14.80 15.31
N ILE A 52 11.71 -15.77 14.62
CA ILE A 52 11.06 -15.55 13.32
C ILE A 52 9.95 -14.50 13.44
N GLU A 53 9.10 -14.60 14.46
CA GLU A 53 8.04 -13.62 14.71
C GLU A 53 8.61 -12.22 14.98
N GLN A 54 9.67 -12.12 15.79
CA GLN A 54 10.36 -10.86 16.06
C GLN A 54 10.95 -10.23 14.80
N GLU A 55 11.55 -11.03 13.91
CA GLU A 55 12.06 -10.54 12.61
C GLU A 55 10.94 -9.96 11.75
N ILE A 56 9.80 -10.65 11.64
CA ILE A 56 8.64 -10.15 10.90
C ILE A 56 8.14 -8.83 11.49
N VAL A 57 8.02 -8.74 12.82
CA VAL A 57 7.59 -7.52 13.51
C VAL A 57 8.59 -6.38 13.30
N ALA A 58 9.90 -6.65 13.33
CA ALA A 58 10.93 -5.66 13.07
C ALA A 58 10.85 -5.10 11.64
N LEU A 59 10.60 -5.96 10.64
CA LEU A 59 10.38 -5.53 9.26
C LEU A 59 9.10 -4.70 9.10
N MET A 60 8.00 -5.07 9.77
CA MET A 60 6.78 -4.28 9.79
C MET A 60 6.99 -2.90 10.43
N LEU A 61 7.75 -2.82 11.53
CA LEU A 61 8.12 -1.56 12.17
C LEU A 61 8.99 -0.70 11.24
N LEU A 62 9.96 -1.30 10.54
CA LEU A 62 10.76 -0.60 9.54
C LEU A 62 9.87 -0.01 8.44
N MET A 63 8.92 -0.77 7.91
CA MET A 63 7.95 -0.29 6.90
C MET A 63 7.08 0.87 7.39
N LEU A 64 6.72 0.87 8.69
CA LEU A 64 6.00 1.97 9.32
C LEU A 64 6.89 3.21 9.37
N ILE A 65 8.13 3.08 9.85
CA ILE A 65 9.10 4.18 9.90
C ILE A 65 9.34 4.74 8.49
N GLU A 66 9.48 3.88 7.47
CA GLU A 66 9.60 4.37 6.09
C GLU A 66 8.42 5.24 5.68
N SER A 67 7.20 4.83 6.06
CA SER A 67 5.99 5.55 5.69
C SER A 67 5.90 6.92 6.40
N LEU A 68 6.37 7.01 7.64
CA LEU A 68 6.47 8.28 8.37
C LEU A 68 7.53 9.22 7.77
N VAL A 69 8.69 8.68 7.38
CA VAL A 69 9.73 9.47 6.71
C VAL A 69 9.26 9.92 5.33
N GLU A 70 8.55 9.07 4.60
CA GLU A 70 7.92 9.42 3.33
C GLU A 70 6.93 10.58 3.51
N GLU A 71 6.04 10.49 4.50
CA GLU A 71 5.09 11.56 4.83
C GLU A 71 5.81 12.88 5.16
N THR A 72 6.81 12.83 6.04
CA THR A 72 7.63 14.00 6.40
C THR A 72 8.32 14.61 5.17
N ALA A 73 8.82 13.77 4.26
CA ALA A 73 9.43 14.22 3.01
C ALA A 73 8.40 14.90 2.11
N LEU A 74 7.20 14.34 1.97
CA LEU A 74 6.13 14.93 1.16
C LEU A 74 5.65 16.27 1.71
N GLU A 75 5.65 16.48 3.03
CA GLU A 75 5.29 17.76 3.64
C GLU A 75 6.24 18.90 3.23
N THR A 76 7.50 18.59 2.89
CA THR A 76 8.46 19.59 2.39
C THR A 76 8.11 20.13 1.00
N LEU A 77 7.25 19.42 0.25
CA LEU A 77 6.83 19.83 -1.08
C LEU A 77 5.65 20.82 -1.03
N PRO A 78 5.50 21.67 -2.05
CA PRO A 78 4.30 22.49 -2.22
C PRO A 78 3.03 21.62 -2.23
N PRO A 79 1.90 22.08 -1.66
CA PRO A 79 0.66 21.28 -1.58
C PRO A 79 0.20 20.66 -2.90
N ALA A 80 0.39 21.37 -4.03
CA ALA A 80 0.02 20.89 -5.37
C ALA A 80 0.84 19.67 -5.85
N GLU A 81 2.05 19.45 -5.29
CA GLU A 81 2.99 18.41 -5.72
C GLU A 81 2.99 17.17 -4.81
N ARG A 82 2.40 17.28 -3.61
CA ARG A 82 2.35 16.17 -2.63
C ARG A 82 1.63 14.95 -3.22
N GLY A 83 0.51 15.19 -3.91
CA GLY A 83 -0.45 14.15 -4.28
C GLY A 83 -1.35 13.77 -3.10
N GLY A 84 -2.50 13.15 -3.37
CA GLY A 84 -3.42 12.69 -2.33
C GLY A 84 -3.04 11.29 -1.86
N GLY A 85 -2.99 11.07 -0.55
CA GLY A 85 -2.87 9.72 0.03
C GLY A 85 -4.03 8.80 -0.39
N ASP A 86 -5.19 9.40 -0.66
CA ASP A 86 -6.41 8.73 -1.09
C ASP A 86 -6.53 8.59 -2.62
N ASP A 87 -5.55 9.06 -3.39
CA ASP A 87 -5.54 8.88 -4.84
C ASP A 87 -5.55 7.39 -5.19
N ARG A 88 -6.38 6.98 -6.17
CA ARG A 88 -6.40 5.59 -6.68
C ARG A 88 -5.01 5.09 -7.10
N ARG A 89 -4.09 6.01 -7.42
CA ARG A 89 -2.69 5.74 -7.72
C ARG A 89 -1.83 6.81 -7.04
N PRO A 90 -1.47 6.61 -5.76
CA PRO A 90 -0.74 7.63 -5.04
C PRO A 90 0.63 7.83 -5.67
N LYS A 91 1.05 9.08 -5.80
CA LYS A 91 2.43 9.41 -6.11
C LYS A 91 3.24 9.12 -4.85
N ARG A 92 4.21 8.23 -4.92
CA ARG A 92 5.03 7.81 -3.77
C ARG A 92 6.49 8.17 -3.99
N CYS A 93 7.25 8.27 -2.91
CA CYS A 93 8.70 8.34 -3.01
C CYS A 93 9.25 6.99 -3.49
N ASN A 94 10.46 6.99 -4.04
CA ASN A 94 11.15 5.77 -4.41
C ASN A 94 11.49 5.00 -3.14
N ARG A 95 10.70 3.96 -2.85
CA ARG A 95 10.79 3.19 -1.61
C ARG A 95 12.17 2.55 -1.47
N ALA A 96 12.77 2.02 -2.53
CA ALA A 96 14.12 1.44 -2.46
C ALA A 96 15.16 2.47 -1.98
N ALA A 97 15.22 3.61 -2.64
CA ALA A 97 16.18 4.67 -2.32
C ALA A 97 15.85 5.38 -0.99
N LEU A 98 14.59 5.37 -0.56
CA LEU A 98 14.19 5.78 0.79
C LEU A 98 14.77 4.82 1.84
N GLY A 99 14.65 3.51 1.63
CA GLY A 99 15.22 2.49 2.52
C GLY A 99 16.73 2.65 2.75
N ASP A 100 17.48 2.96 1.70
CA ASP A 100 18.93 3.19 1.80
C ASP A 100 19.27 4.42 2.67
N ARG A 101 18.40 5.43 2.70
CA ARG A 101 18.60 6.68 3.46
C ARG A 101 18.15 6.58 4.90
N ILE A 102 17.17 5.73 5.20
CA ILE A 102 16.54 5.62 6.53
C ILE A 102 17.53 5.39 7.66
N PRO A 103 18.50 4.46 7.58
CA PRO A 103 19.46 4.24 8.66
C PRO A 103 20.21 5.52 9.05
N THR A 104 20.60 6.32 8.04
CA THR A 104 21.29 7.60 8.26
C THR A 104 20.36 8.64 8.88
N LEU A 105 19.12 8.75 8.38
CA LEU A 105 18.13 9.69 8.90
C LEU A 105 17.76 9.39 10.35
N ILE A 106 17.53 8.12 10.68
CA ILE A 106 17.28 7.66 12.05
C ILE A 106 18.50 7.94 12.93
N ALA A 107 19.71 7.58 12.49
CA ALA A 107 20.93 7.78 13.27
C ALA A 107 21.22 9.27 13.57
N ILE A 108 20.81 10.19 12.70
CA ILE A 108 20.88 11.63 12.98
C ILE A 108 19.75 12.03 13.95
N GLY A 109 18.52 11.58 13.72
CA GLY A 109 17.34 11.93 14.51
C GLY A 109 17.36 11.42 15.95
N LEU A 110 18.06 10.32 16.23
CA LEU A 110 18.20 9.75 17.58
C LEU A 110 19.25 10.47 18.46
N ARG A 111 20.00 11.44 17.92
CA ARG A 111 21.01 12.15 18.69
C ARG A 111 20.37 13.19 19.61
N GLU A 112 20.74 13.18 20.89
CA GLU A 112 20.32 14.20 21.85
C GLU A 112 20.74 15.62 21.44
N ARG A 113 21.91 15.74 20.78
CA ARG A 113 22.42 17.00 20.23
C ARG A 113 22.84 16.78 18.79
N VAL A 114 22.25 17.58 17.89
CA VAL A 114 22.52 17.53 16.45
C VAL A 114 23.32 18.77 16.04
N PRO A 115 24.63 18.64 15.73
CA PRO A 115 25.42 19.73 15.17
C PRO A 115 24.80 20.27 13.88
N ARG A 116 25.05 21.56 13.57
CA ARG A 116 24.46 22.24 12.40
C ARG A 116 24.66 21.50 11.08
N HIS A 117 25.85 20.92 10.86
CA HIS A 117 26.15 20.20 9.62
C HIS A 117 25.34 18.90 9.46
N LEU A 118 25.02 18.20 10.57
CA LEU A 118 24.16 17.02 10.54
C LEU A 118 22.68 17.40 10.39
N ALA A 119 22.24 18.50 11.01
CA ALA A 119 20.89 19.01 10.81
C ALA A 119 20.67 19.41 9.34
N GLU A 120 21.69 20.02 8.71
CA GLU A 120 21.66 20.32 7.27
C GLU A 120 21.65 19.03 6.44
N ALA A 121 22.49 18.05 6.79
CA ALA A 121 22.51 16.75 6.10
C ALA A 121 21.15 16.03 6.18
N PHE A 122 20.50 16.08 7.34
CA PHE A 122 19.15 15.55 7.55
C PHE A 122 18.14 16.25 6.65
N ARG A 123 18.11 17.59 6.64
CA ARG A 123 17.22 18.37 5.76
C ARG A 123 17.44 18.05 4.28
N ARG A 124 18.70 17.95 3.83
CA ARG A 124 19.02 17.53 2.47
C ARG A 124 18.58 16.09 2.18
N GLY A 125 18.74 15.19 3.13
CA GLY A 125 18.29 13.80 3.01
C GLY A 125 16.78 13.69 2.83
N ILE A 126 16.01 14.39 3.66
CA ILE A 126 14.55 14.47 3.56
C ILE A 126 14.13 15.08 2.22
N ALA A 127 14.75 16.19 1.80
CA ALA A 127 14.46 16.82 0.51
C ALA A 127 14.79 15.88 -0.67
N ALA A 128 15.88 15.11 -0.59
CA ALA A 128 16.24 14.12 -1.60
C ALA A 128 15.21 12.98 -1.68
N CYS A 129 14.67 12.52 -0.54
CA CYS A 129 13.57 11.56 -0.52
C CYS A 129 12.32 12.11 -1.21
N ALA A 130 12.01 13.40 -1.00
CA ALA A 130 10.86 14.06 -1.61
C ALA A 130 11.00 14.23 -3.14
N ALA A 131 12.22 14.52 -3.61
CA ALA A 131 12.51 14.69 -5.03
C ALA A 131 12.55 13.35 -5.80
N ASP A 132 13.00 12.27 -5.16
CA ASP A 132 13.10 10.94 -5.76
C ASP A 132 11.72 10.25 -5.78
N ARG A 133 10.87 10.63 -6.74
CA ARG A 133 9.50 10.10 -6.87
C ARG A 133 9.45 8.88 -7.80
N ALA A 134 8.75 7.84 -7.35
CA ALA A 134 8.48 6.68 -8.17
C ALA A 134 7.48 7.03 -9.30
N PRO A 135 7.73 6.57 -10.55
CA PRO A 135 6.81 6.83 -11.65
C PRO A 135 5.46 6.14 -11.42
N VAL A 136 4.37 6.91 -11.47
CA VAL A 136 3.02 6.35 -11.40
C VAL A 136 2.75 5.55 -12.67
N ARG A 137 2.51 4.23 -12.52
CA ARG A 137 2.20 3.36 -13.65
C ARG A 137 0.96 3.87 -14.39
N ARG A 138 1.06 4.01 -15.72
CA ARG A 138 -0.05 4.42 -16.59
C ARG A 138 -1.22 3.43 -16.54
N PRO A 139 -2.46 3.86 -16.80
CA PRO A 139 -3.57 2.92 -16.93
C PRO A 139 -3.31 1.93 -18.06
N ARG A 140 -3.86 0.73 -17.91
CA ARG A 140 -3.76 -0.30 -18.93
C ARG A 140 -4.51 0.20 -20.17
N SER A 141 -3.87 0.13 -21.34
CA SER A 141 -4.47 0.53 -22.62
C SER A 141 -5.48 -0.47 -23.17
N TYR A 142 -5.52 -1.69 -22.63
CA TYR A 142 -6.37 -2.79 -23.08
C TYR A 142 -7.24 -3.36 -21.94
N PRO A 143 -8.42 -3.94 -22.25
CA PRO A 143 -9.31 -4.49 -21.23
C PRO A 143 -8.70 -5.73 -20.55
N ARG A 144 -9.13 -6.00 -19.30
CA ARG A 144 -8.80 -7.26 -18.61
C ARG A 144 -9.61 -8.40 -19.22
N ILE A 145 -8.94 -9.26 -19.96
CA ILE A 145 -9.54 -10.46 -20.55
C ILE A 145 -9.07 -11.68 -19.75
N CYS A 146 -10.00 -12.51 -19.27
CA CYS A 146 -9.65 -13.80 -18.70
C CYS A 146 -9.39 -14.79 -19.84
N ARG A 147 -8.14 -15.22 -20.01
CA ARG A 147 -7.75 -16.19 -21.05
C ARG A 147 -7.83 -17.65 -20.59
N SER A 148 -8.37 -17.92 -19.39
CA SER A 148 -8.55 -19.31 -18.95
C SER A 148 -9.65 -19.97 -19.78
N GLN A 149 -9.47 -21.25 -20.14
CA GLN A 149 -10.45 -22.03 -20.90
C GLN A 149 -11.80 -22.15 -20.17
N TYR A 150 -11.77 -22.03 -18.84
CA TYR A 150 -12.93 -22.09 -17.96
C TYR A 150 -13.60 -20.73 -17.72
N GLY A 151 -13.00 -19.62 -18.19
CA GLY A 151 -13.44 -18.26 -17.90
C GLY A 151 -13.27 -17.87 -16.42
N ARG A 152 -13.62 -16.63 -16.06
CA ARG A 152 -13.50 -16.15 -14.68
C ARG A 152 -14.62 -16.68 -13.76
N TRP A 153 -15.77 -17.08 -14.31
CA TRP A 153 -16.96 -17.55 -13.59
C TRP A 153 -17.85 -18.45 -14.48
N ARG A 154 -17.56 -19.74 -14.63
CA ARG A 154 -18.55 -20.72 -15.14
C ARG A 154 -19.44 -21.21 -14.01
N ILE A 155 -20.20 -20.32 -13.41
CA ILE A 155 -21.43 -20.70 -12.68
C ILE A 155 -22.52 -19.83 -13.28
N GLN A 156 -23.05 -20.24 -14.43
CA GLN A 156 -24.42 -19.87 -14.75
C GLN A 156 -25.27 -20.65 -13.76
N ARG A 157 -25.63 -20.05 -12.62
CA ARG A 157 -26.79 -20.53 -11.88
C ARG A 157 -27.97 -20.28 -12.82
N ARG A 158 -28.37 -21.31 -13.58
CA ARG A 158 -29.74 -21.35 -14.09
C ARG A 158 -30.61 -21.16 -12.86
N HIS A 159 -31.30 -20.04 -12.75
CA HIS A 159 -32.40 -19.90 -11.82
C HIS A 159 -33.34 -21.06 -12.18
N ARG A 160 -33.32 -22.14 -11.39
CA ARG A 160 -34.44 -23.08 -11.40
C ARG A 160 -35.59 -22.27 -10.82
N GLU A 161 -36.66 -22.13 -11.58
CA GLU A 161 -37.97 -21.69 -11.09
C GLU A 161 -38.21 -22.34 -9.71
N PRO A 162 -38.69 -21.59 -8.71
CA PRO A 162 -39.03 -22.16 -7.42
C PRO A 162 -40.08 -23.27 -7.61
N PHE A 163 -39.78 -24.46 -7.10
CA PHE A 163 -40.64 -25.67 -7.17
C PHE A 163 -42.05 -25.49 -6.57
N TRP A 164 -42.35 -24.36 -5.94
CA TRP A 164 -43.58 -24.12 -5.18
C TRP A 164 -44.73 -23.50 -5.99
N ARG A 165 -44.59 -23.34 -7.32
CA ARG A 165 -45.65 -22.71 -8.15
C ARG A 165 -46.80 -23.65 -8.54
N ASP A 166 -46.70 -24.95 -8.29
CA ASP A 166 -47.73 -25.94 -8.69
C ASP A 166 -48.51 -26.54 -7.49
N ALA A 167 -48.46 -25.90 -6.32
CA ALA A 167 -49.27 -26.26 -5.16
C ALA A 167 -50.29 -25.16 -4.85
N ALA A 168 -51.29 -25.02 -5.70
CA ALA A 168 -52.54 -24.30 -5.45
C ALA A 168 -53.69 -25.05 -6.12
#